data_AF-R9L275-F1
#
_entry.id   AF-R9L275-F1
#
_cell.length_a   1.000
_cell.length_b   1.000
_cell.length_c   1.000
_cell.angle_alpha   90.00
_cell.angle_beta   90.00
_cell.angle_gamma   90.00
#
_symmetry.space_group_name_H-M   'P 1'
#
loop_
_entity.id
_entity.type
_entity.pdbx_description
1 polymer ?
#
loop_
_entity_poly.entity_id
_entity_poly.type
_entity_poly.pdbx_seq_one_letter_code
_entity_poly.pdbx_strand_id
1 'polypeptide(L)'
;MKSRRLALWRSPRLMSSEVSRALASSGMSREEAASKLGVSVSYLNRVAAGTKQPSEELERALVAAFGADPRAFARWEPAEVGSMVRVARAELGITAKYLSELTGVSRREICHIEKGRLTPTRASLSRLSSALVAIADEKGLVCESSRDLAAIEHANRIYGRQA
;
A
#
# COMPACT_ATOMS: atom_id res chain seq x y z
N MET A 1 -1.50 17.50 12.14
CA MET A 1 -1.12 17.01 10.80
C MET A 1 -1.87 15.72 10.52
N LYS A 2 -2.81 15.71 9.55
CA LYS A 2 -3.48 14.45 9.13
C LYS A 2 -2.40 13.56 8.53
N SER A 3 -1.96 12.54 9.29
CA SER A 3 -1.07 11.50 8.78
C SER A 3 -1.70 10.98 7.50
N ARG A 4 -1.05 11.22 6.34
CA ARG A 4 -1.53 10.71 5.05
C ARG A 4 -1.48 9.20 5.18
N ARG A 5 -2.62 8.59 5.52
CA ARG A 5 -2.78 7.14 5.58
C ARG A 5 -2.46 6.63 4.18
N LEU A 6 -1.33 5.94 4.06
CA LEU A 6 -0.96 5.27 2.83
C LEU A 6 -2.00 4.19 2.57
N ALA A 7 -2.67 4.27 1.42
CA ALA A 7 -3.44 3.14 0.94
C ALA A 7 -2.44 2.05 0.54
N LEU A 8 -2.63 0.84 1.07
CA LEU A 8 -1.89 -0.34 0.64
C LEU A 8 -2.69 -0.99 -0.48
N TRP A 9 -2.32 -0.71 -1.72
CA TRP A 9 -3.02 -1.25 -2.89
C TRP A 9 -2.68 -2.72 -3.07
N ARG A 10 -3.66 -3.52 -3.49
CA ARG A 10 -3.44 -4.93 -3.83
C ARG A 10 -2.59 -5.08 -5.08
N SER A 11 -2.84 -4.24 -6.07
CA SER A 11 -2.05 -4.20 -7.30
C SER A 11 -1.74 -2.76 -7.74
N PRO A 12 -0.65 -2.18 -7.24
CA PRO A 12 -0.21 -0.83 -7.58
C PRO A 12 -0.04 -0.57 -9.08
N ARG A 13 0.46 -1.57 -9.82
CA ARG A 13 0.66 -1.50 -11.27
C ARG A 13 -0.65 -1.55 -12.04
N LEU A 14 -1.58 -2.41 -11.61
CA LEU A 14 -2.91 -2.48 -12.21
C LEU A 14 -3.64 -1.14 -12.06
N MET A 15 -3.59 -0.55 -10.87
CA MET A 15 -4.12 0.79 -10.62
C MET A 15 -3.59 1.81 -11.64
N SER A 16 -2.27 1.94 -11.81
CA SER A 16 -1.71 2.93 -12.74
C SER A 16 -2.02 2.63 -14.21
N SER A 17 -2.02 1.36 -14.60
CA SER A 17 -2.40 0.95 -15.96
C SER A 17 -3.86 1.25 -16.24
N GLU A 18 -4.72 1.10 -15.24
CA GLU A 18 -6.14 1.37 -15.35
C GLU A 18 -6.43 2.86 -15.50
N VAL A 19 -5.75 3.71 -14.72
CA VAL A 19 -5.81 5.17 -14.93
C VAL A 19 -5.37 5.53 -16.34
N SER A 20 -4.25 4.96 -16.81
CA SER A 20 -3.75 5.23 -18.16
C SER A 20 -4.74 4.79 -19.24
N ARG A 21 -5.35 3.60 -19.09
CA ARG A 21 -6.37 3.06 -19.98
C ARG A 21 -7.61 3.94 -20.02
N ALA A 22 -8.14 4.32 -18.86
CA ALA A 22 -9.34 5.15 -18.74
C ALA A 22 -9.15 6.54 -19.38
N LEU A 23 -7.98 7.17 -19.14
CA LEU A 23 -7.63 8.44 -19.77
C LEU A 23 -7.50 8.30 -21.30
N ALA A 24 -6.81 7.27 -21.79
CA ALA A 24 -6.65 7.06 -23.24
C ALA A 24 -7.98 6.78 -23.94
N SER A 25 -8.88 6.03 -23.29
CA SER A 25 -10.20 5.68 -23.85
C SER A 25 -11.16 6.88 -23.90
N SER A 26 -10.88 7.96 -23.18
CA SER A 26 -11.73 9.15 -23.15
C SER A 26 -11.63 10.04 -24.39
N GLY A 27 -10.59 9.87 -25.20
CA GLY A 27 -10.29 10.74 -26.36
C GLY A 27 -9.86 12.17 -25.99
N MET A 28 -9.76 12.50 -24.70
CA MET A 28 -9.34 13.82 -24.21
C MET A 28 -7.83 13.95 -24.14
N SER A 29 -7.34 15.17 -24.31
CA SER A 29 -5.98 15.55 -23.91
C SER A 29 -5.80 15.42 -22.39
N ARG A 30 -4.54 15.40 -21.92
CA ARG A 30 -4.26 15.32 -20.48
C ARG A 30 -4.65 16.60 -19.75
N GLU A 31 -4.60 17.73 -20.43
CA GLU A 31 -5.00 19.05 -19.95
C GLU A 31 -6.51 19.09 -19.71
N GLU A 32 -7.31 18.67 -20.70
CA GLU A 32 -8.77 18.60 -20.58
C GLU A 32 -9.20 17.60 -19.50
N ALA A 33 -8.58 16.42 -19.48
CA ALA A 33 -8.89 15.41 -18.48
C ALA A 33 -8.56 15.90 -17.06
N ALA A 34 -7.40 16.54 -16.87
CA ALA A 34 -7.00 17.10 -15.57
C ALA A 34 -7.94 18.22 -15.12
N SER A 35 -8.32 19.13 -16.03
CA SER A 35 -9.30 20.19 -15.76
C SER A 35 -10.65 19.60 -15.34
N LYS A 36 -11.16 18.61 -16.08
CA LYS A 36 -12.42 17.92 -15.77
C LYS A 36 -12.38 17.17 -14.44
N LEU A 37 -11.23 16.59 -14.08
CA LEU A 37 -11.01 15.88 -12.82
C LEU A 37 -10.68 16.80 -11.64
N GLY A 38 -10.57 18.12 -11.86
CA GLY A 38 -10.25 19.08 -10.80
C GLY A 38 -8.83 18.93 -10.22
N VAL A 39 -7.88 18.43 -11.01
CA VAL A 39 -6.49 18.16 -10.59
C VAL A 39 -5.47 18.81 -11.51
N SER A 40 -4.22 18.91 -11.07
CA SER A 40 -3.14 19.35 -11.95
C SER A 40 -2.73 18.25 -12.93
N VAL A 41 -2.34 18.64 -14.15
CA VAL A 41 -1.82 17.73 -15.19
C VAL A 41 -0.61 16.95 -14.66
N SER A 42 0.29 17.62 -13.93
CA SER A 42 1.44 16.97 -13.29
C SER A 42 1.04 15.88 -12.30
N TYR A 43 0.04 16.13 -11.45
CA TYR A 43 -0.44 15.13 -10.52
C TYR A 43 -1.07 13.94 -11.26
N LEU A 44 -1.94 14.21 -12.24
CA LEU A 44 -2.59 13.17 -13.04
C LEU A 44 -1.56 12.29 -13.77
N ASN A 45 -0.54 12.89 -14.39
CA ASN A 45 0.52 12.16 -15.07
C ASN A 45 1.33 11.30 -14.10
N ARG A 46 1.63 11.79 -12.89
CA ARG A 46 2.32 10.98 -11.87
C ARG A 46 1.50 9.80 -11.38
N VAL A 47 0.18 9.95 -11.28
CA VAL A 47 -0.74 8.85 -10.95
C VAL A 47 -0.79 7.82 -12.07
N ALA A 48 -0.98 8.26 -13.32
CA ALA A 48 -0.98 7.39 -14.49
C ALA A 48 0.36 6.63 -14.67
N ALA A 49 1.48 7.27 -14.34
CA ALA A 49 2.80 6.65 -14.33
C ALA A 49 3.08 5.73 -13.12
N GLY A 50 2.15 5.63 -12.16
CA GLY A 50 2.31 4.80 -10.96
C GLY A 50 3.32 5.33 -9.94
N THR A 51 3.75 6.59 -10.07
CA THR A 51 4.70 7.24 -9.16
C THR A 51 4.01 7.99 -8.00
N LYS A 52 2.68 8.10 -8.06
CA LYS A 52 1.86 8.75 -7.04
C LYS A 52 0.53 8.03 -6.87
N GLN A 53 0.02 7.99 -5.64
CA GLN A 53 -1.31 7.45 -5.35
C GLN A 53 -2.40 8.48 -5.73
N PRO A 54 -3.52 8.03 -6.31
CA PRO A 54 -4.71 8.87 -6.45
C PRO A 54 -5.30 9.17 -5.07
N SER A 55 -5.92 10.34 -4.93
CA SER A 55 -6.83 10.60 -3.81
C SER A 55 -8.11 9.79 -4.02
N GLU A 56 -8.85 9.54 -2.94
CA GLU A 56 -10.17 8.89 -3.06
C GLU A 56 -11.13 9.68 -3.94
N GLU A 57 -11.01 11.01 -3.93
CA GLU A 57 -11.80 11.90 -4.79
C GLU A 57 -11.45 11.70 -6.27
N LEU A 58 -10.17 11.67 -6.61
CA LEU A 58 -9.70 11.41 -7.97
C LEU A 58 -10.13 10.02 -8.44
N GLU A 59 -10.02 9.00 -7.57
CA GLU A 59 -10.50 7.64 -7.88
C GLU A 59 -12.00 7.63 -8.20
N ARG A 60 -12.83 8.23 -7.34
CA ARG A 60 -14.28 8.32 -7.59
C ARG A 60 -14.58 9.02 -8.91
N ALA A 61 -13.86 10.10 -9.21
CA ALA A 61 -14.03 10.84 -10.45
C ALA A 61 -13.57 10.03 -11.69
N LEU A 62 -12.48 9.27 -11.59
CA LEU A 62 -12.03 8.38 -12.67
C LEU A 62 -13.03 7.25 -12.94
N VAL A 63 -13.59 6.64 -11.90
CA VAL A 63 -14.64 5.61 -12.06
C VAL A 63 -15.89 6.22 -12.68
N ALA A 64 -16.39 7.32 -12.13
CA ALA A 64 -17.66 7.91 -12.55
C ALA A 64 -17.60 8.61 -13.92
N ALA A 65 -16.53 9.35 -14.22
CA ALA A 65 -16.44 10.19 -15.41
C ALA A 65 -15.59 9.60 -16.53
N PHE A 66 -14.70 8.64 -16.23
CA PHE A 66 -13.78 8.04 -17.21
C PHE A 66 -13.96 6.52 -17.34
N GLY A 67 -14.91 5.92 -16.63
CA GLY A 67 -15.23 4.49 -16.73
C GLY A 67 -14.07 3.59 -16.31
N ALA A 68 -13.30 4.02 -15.30
CA ALA A 68 -12.26 3.18 -14.72
C ALA A 68 -12.89 2.01 -13.91
N ASP A 69 -12.33 0.81 -14.01
CA ASP A 69 -12.76 -0.37 -13.26
C ASP A 69 -12.39 -0.19 -11.77
N PRO A 70 -13.38 -0.13 -10.86
CA PRO A 70 -13.13 0.01 -9.43
C PRO A 70 -12.27 -1.12 -8.84
N ARG A 71 -12.24 -2.31 -9.48
CA ARG A 71 -11.42 -3.44 -9.01
C ARG A 71 -9.92 -3.16 -9.08
N ALA A 72 -9.48 -2.31 -10.02
CA ALA A 72 -8.07 -1.90 -10.10
C ALA A 72 -7.63 -1.08 -8.88
N PHE A 73 -8.59 -0.51 -8.16
CA PHE A 73 -8.38 0.33 -6.98
C PHE A 73 -8.52 -0.44 -5.66
N ALA A 74 -8.52 -1.77 -5.71
CA ALA A 74 -8.64 -2.61 -4.52
C ALA A 74 -7.45 -2.41 -3.55
N ARG A 75 -7.77 -2.31 -2.26
CA ARG A 75 -6.84 -2.11 -1.16
C ARG A 75 -6.79 -3.34 -0.25
N TRP A 76 -5.69 -3.48 0.46
CA TRP A 76 -5.60 -4.32 1.63
C TRP A 76 -6.26 -3.63 2.81
N GLU A 77 -7.18 -4.33 3.45
CA GLU A 77 -7.80 -3.83 4.67
C GLU A 77 -6.80 -3.89 5.83
N PRO A 78 -6.88 -2.96 6.81
CA PRO A 78 -5.98 -2.97 7.96
C PRO A 78 -5.99 -4.29 8.71
N ALA A 79 -7.15 -4.96 8.79
CA ALA A 79 -7.30 -6.25 9.44
C ALA A 79 -6.56 -7.39 8.73
N GLU A 80 -6.47 -7.35 7.40
CA GLU A 80 -5.78 -8.39 6.62
C GLU A 80 -4.27 -8.30 6.85
N VAL A 81 -3.71 -7.09 6.70
CA VAL A 81 -2.29 -6.82 6.97
C VAL A 81 -1.95 -7.10 8.43
N GLY A 82 -2.83 -6.69 9.35
CA GLY A 82 -2.70 -6.97 10.77
C GLY A 82 -2.66 -8.46 11.09
N SER A 83 -3.54 -9.24 10.46
CA SER A 83 -3.57 -10.68 10.63
C SER A 83 -2.28 -11.34 10.16
N MET A 84 -1.73 -10.93 9.01
CA MET A 84 -0.44 -11.44 8.52
C MET A 84 0.70 -11.16 9.51
N VAL A 85 0.77 -9.95 10.08
CA VAL A 85 1.80 -9.62 11.09
C VAL A 85 1.66 -10.53 12.30
N ARG A 86 0.43 -10.72 12.80
CA ARG A 86 0.16 -11.56 13.97
C ARG A 86 0.48 -13.03 13.71
N VAL A 87 0.08 -13.57 12.55
CA VAL A 87 0.31 -14.95 12.15
C VAL A 87 1.81 -15.21 11.99
N ALA A 88 2.52 -14.37 11.23
CA ALA A 88 3.97 -14.49 11.09
C ALA A 88 4.67 -14.46 12.45
N ARG A 89 4.26 -13.56 13.33
CA ARG A 89 4.83 -13.46 14.68
C ARG A 89 4.59 -14.73 15.51
N ALA A 90 3.41 -15.33 15.41
CA ALA A 90 3.05 -16.55 16.11
C ALA A 90 3.81 -17.78 15.57
N GLU A 91 3.89 -17.92 14.24
CA GLU A 91 4.63 -19.00 13.57
C GLU A 91 6.13 -18.96 13.90
N LEU A 92 6.70 -17.76 14.01
CA LEU A 92 8.10 -17.56 14.38
C LEU A 92 8.36 -17.67 15.88
N GLY A 93 7.30 -17.81 16.70
CA GLY A 93 7.40 -17.96 18.15
C GLY A 93 7.95 -16.72 18.88
N ILE A 94 7.75 -15.51 18.33
CA ILE A 94 8.27 -14.27 18.92
C ILE A 94 7.17 -13.41 19.56
N THR A 95 7.56 -12.55 20.50
CA THR A 95 6.62 -11.64 21.16
C THR A 95 6.54 -10.29 20.44
N ALA A 96 5.42 -9.57 20.61
CA ALA A 96 5.31 -8.20 20.10
C ALA A 96 6.31 -7.24 20.77
N LYS A 97 6.80 -7.58 21.97
CA LYS A 97 7.89 -6.86 22.65
C LYS A 97 9.21 -7.06 21.91
N TYR A 98 9.58 -8.31 21.63
CA TYR A 98 10.79 -8.64 20.88
C TYR A 98 10.79 -8.00 19.49
N LEU A 99 9.68 -8.11 18.76
CA LEU A 99 9.54 -7.48 17.44
C LEU A 99 9.64 -5.95 17.52
N SER A 100 9.14 -5.34 18.60
CA SER A 100 9.25 -3.90 18.84
C SER A 100 10.71 -3.47 19.03
N GLU A 101 11.46 -4.20 19.86
CA GLU A 101 12.88 -3.94 20.14
C GLU A 101 13.73 -4.07 18.87
N LEU A 102 13.45 -5.10 18.05
CA LEU A 102 14.17 -5.35 16.81
C LEU A 102 13.90 -4.29 15.73
N THR A 103 12.65 -3.84 15.62
CA THR A 103 12.22 -2.97 14.50
C THR A 103 12.20 -1.49 14.85
N GLY A 104 12.26 -1.14 16.14
CA GLY A 104 11.99 0.22 16.61
C GLY A 104 10.54 0.69 16.40
N VAL A 105 9.64 -0.18 15.92
CA VAL A 105 8.19 0.09 15.86
C VAL A 105 7.62 -0.15 17.24
N SER A 106 6.90 0.81 17.81
CA SER A 106 6.44 0.68 19.19
C SER A 106 5.52 -0.54 19.37
N ARG A 107 5.63 -1.24 20.50
CA ARG A 107 4.74 -2.37 20.82
C ARG A 107 3.26 -2.00 20.72
N ARG A 108 2.90 -0.77 21.10
CA ARG A 108 1.52 -0.26 20.98
C ARG A 108 1.07 -0.21 19.53
N GLU A 109 1.92 0.29 18.63
CA GLU A 109 1.66 0.34 17.20
C GLU A 109 1.51 -1.07 16.62
N ILE A 110 2.41 -1.99 16.94
CA ILE A 110 2.32 -3.40 16.52
C ILE A 110 0.99 -4.00 16.96
N CYS A 111 0.61 -3.86 18.23
CA CYS A 111 -0.67 -4.35 18.74
C CYS A 111 -1.89 -3.72 18.05
N HIS A 112 -1.81 -2.45 17.64
CA HIS A 112 -2.89 -1.79 16.90
C HIS A 112 -2.96 -2.28 15.45
N ILE A 113 -1.82 -2.52 14.82
CA ILE A 113 -1.72 -3.12 13.48
C ILE A 113 -2.31 -4.53 13.52
N GLU A 114 -1.85 -5.39 14.43
CA GLU A 114 -2.31 -6.79 14.56
C GLU A 114 -3.83 -6.91 14.79
N LYS A 115 -4.45 -5.90 15.42
CA LYS A 115 -5.89 -5.84 15.66
C LYS A 115 -6.68 -5.19 14.51
N GLY A 116 -6.02 -4.81 13.41
CA GLY A 116 -6.63 -4.09 12.30
C GLY A 116 -7.12 -2.68 12.63
N ARG A 117 -6.67 -2.10 13.75
CA ARG A 117 -7.07 -0.74 14.18
C ARG A 117 -6.24 0.35 13.51
N LEU A 118 -5.11 -0.02 12.94
CA LEU A 118 -4.15 0.89 12.33
C LEU A 118 -3.55 0.25 11.08
N THR A 119 -3.64 0.95 9.95
CA THR A 119 -2.81 0.64 8.77
C THR A 119 -1.36 1.03 9.07
N PRO A 120 -0.37 0.13 8.89
CA PRO A 120 1.02 0.48 9.11
C PRO A 120 1.45 1.59 8.15
N THR A 121 2.33 2.48 8.62
CA THR A 121 3.02 3.41 7.72
C THR A 121 3.95 2.62 6.79
N ARG A 122 4.42 3.22 5.68
CA ARG A 122 5.42 2.57 4.81
C ARG A 122 6.68 2.19 5.60
N ALA A 123 7.15 3.07 6.47
CA ALA A 123 8.33 2.81 7.29
C ALA A 123 8.08 1.65 8.26
N SER A 124 6.94 1.65 8.94
CA SER A 124 6.56 0.56 9.86
C SER A 124 6.42 -0.76 9.12
N LEU A 125 5.69 -0.78 7.99
CA LEU A 125 5.51 -1.99 7.18
C LEU A 125 6.84 -2.55 6.70
N SER A 126 7.73 -1.70 6.18
CA SER A 126 9.07 -2.11 5.71
C SER A 126 9.96 -2.68 6.80
N ARG A 127 9.94 -2.08 8.00
CA ARG A 127 10.70 -2.61 9.14
C ARG A 127 10.12 -3.93 9.64
N LEU A 128 8.80 -4.02 9.76
CA LEU A 128 8.12 -5.24 10.21
C LEU A 128 8.31 -6.39 9.23
N SER A 129 8.08 -6.16 7.93
CA SER A 129 8.21 -7.21 6.90
C SER A 129 9.64 -7.72 6.80
N SER A 130 10.63 -6.81 6.78
CA SER A 130 12.05 -7.20 6.68
C SER A 130 12.51 -7.99 7.91
N ALA A 131 12.10 -7.56 9.11
CA ALA A 131 12.46 -8.25 10.35
C ALA A 131 11.82 -9.65 10.43
N LEU A 132 10.55 -9.78 10.05
CA LEU A 132 9.87 -11.08 10.06
C LEU A 132 10.48 -12.06 9.06
N VAL A 133 10.89 -11.60 7.87
CA VAL A 133 11.61 -12.44 6.90
C VAL A 133 12.99 -12.83 7.45
N ALA A 134 13.76 -11.90 7.98
CA ALA A 134 15.08 -12.19 8.54
C ALA A 134 15.03 -13.22 9.68
N ILE A 135 14.04 -13.14 10.57
CA ILE A 135 13.84 -14.12 11.65
C ILE A 135 13.44 -15.48 11.08
N ALA A 136 12.60 -15.53 10.04
CA ALA A 136 12.22 -16.77 9.38
C ALA A 136 13.45 -17.45 8.78
N ASP A 137 14.29 -16.69 8.08
CA ASP A 137 15.53 -17.17 7.47
C ASP A 137 16.54 -17.65 8.53
N GLU A 138 16.73 -16.89 9.61
CA GLU A 138 17.61 -17.28 10.74
C GLU A 138 17.16 -18.60 11.39
N LYS A 139 15.84 -18.80 11.53
CA LYS A 139 15.26 -20.01 12.10
C LYS A 139 15.16 -21.17 11.11
N GLY A 140 15.48 -20.95 9.83
CA GLY A 140 15.27 -21.94 8.77
C GLY A 140 13.80 -22.32 8.57
N LEU A 141 12.86 -21.41 8.87
CA LEU A 141 11.42 -21.63 8.79
C LEU A 141 10.83 -21.01 7.51
N VAL A 142 9.89 -21.71 6.90
CA VAL A 142 9.03 -21.13 5.86
C VAL A 142 7.85 -20.47 6.55
N CYS A 143 7.75 -19.14 6.43
CA CYS A 143 6.63 -18.34 6.93
C CYS A 143 5.98 -17.61 5.74
N GLU A 144 4.81 -18.06 5.30
CA GLU A 144 4.11 -17.46 4.15
C GLU A 144 3.68 -16.03 4.46
N SER A 145 3.16 -15.80 5.67
CA SER A 145 2.70 -14.47 6.10
C SER A 145 3.81 -13.42 6.08
N SER A 146 5.07 -13.78 6.40
CA SER A 146 6.19 -12.82 6.34
C SER A 146 6.56 -12.49 4.90
N ARG A 147 6.53 -13.48 3.99
CA ARG A 147 6.76 -13.32 2.55
C ARG A 147 5.68 -12.47 1.89
N ASP A 148 4.41 -12.72 2.22
CA ASP A 148 3.29 -11.94 1.72
C ASP A 148 3.39 -10.47 2.14
N LEU A 149 3.73 -10.21 3.41
CA LEU A 149 3.97 -8.84 3.88
C LEU A 149 5.10 -8.16 3.11
N ALA A 150 6.20 -8.87 2.84
CA ALA A 150 7.30 -8.34 2.05
C ALA A 150 6.88 -8.07 0.60
N ALA A 151 6.04 -8.93 0.00
CA ALA A 151 5.49 -8.72 -1.34
C ALA A 151 4.58 -7.49 -1.39
N ILE A 152 3.71 -7.31 -0.39
CA ILE A 152 2.83 -6.13 -0.26
C ILE A 152 3.65 -4.85 -0.15
N GLU A 153 4.68 -4.84 0.72
CA GLU A 153 5.59 -3.71 0.85
C GLU A 153 6.29 -3.38 -0.46
N HIS A 154 6.88 -4.40 -1.09
CA HIS A 154 7.66 -4.23 -2.31
C HIS A 154 6.80 -3.66 -3.44
N ALA A 155 5.59 -4.19 -3.63
CA ALA A 155 4.66 -3.71 -4.62
C ALA A 155 4.30 -2.24 -4.39
N ASN A 156 4.02 -1.85 -3.13
CA ASN A 156 3.59 -0.51 -2.77
C ASN A 156 4.74 0.52 -2.66
N ARG A 157 6.00 0.06 -2.68
CA ARG A 157 7.19 0.91 -2.60
C ARG A 157 7.29 1.93 -3.74
N ILE A 158 6.62 1.66 -4.87
CA ILE A 158 6.62 2.54 -6.06
C ILE A 158 6.12 3.96 -5.74
N TYR A 159 5.22 4.12 -4.77
CA TYR A 159 4.64 5.40 -4.40
C TYR A 159 5.52 6.27 -3.50
N GLY A 160 6.69 5.76 -3.10
CA GLY A 160 7.63 6.39 -2.17
C GLY A 160 8.99 6.75 -2.78
N ARG A 161 9.25 6.44 -4.05
CA ARG A 161 10.41 7.01 -4.77
C ARG A 161 10.11 8.47 -5.07
N GLN A 162 10.56 9.37 -4.19
CA GLN A 162 10.80 10.75 -4.61
C GLN A 162 11.97 10.70 -5.58
N ALA A 163 11.72 11.12 -6.83
CA ALA A 163 12.77 11.73 -7.63
C ALA A 163 13.18 13.05 -6.95
#